data_AF-A0A7K0XHP9-F1
#
_entry.id   AF-A0A7K0XHP9-F1
#
_cell.length_a   1.000
_cell.length_b   1.000
_cell.length_c   1.000
_cell.angle_alpha   90.00
_cell.angle_beta   90.00
_cell.angle_gamma   90.00
#
_symmetry.space_group_name_H-M   'P 1'
#
loop_
_entity.id
_entity.type
_entity.pdbx_description
1 polymer ?
#
loop_
_entity_poly.entity_id
_entity_poly.type
_entity_poly.pdbx_seq_one_letter_code
_entity_poly.pdbx_strand_id
1 'polypeptide(L)'
;MTAPAGTAEQAVAATNGEAATQPTVFSVHVGDFEGPFELLLSLISKHKLEVTELALHRVTDEFIGYIRAKGVAWDLDEASGFLVVAATLLDLKAARLLPSGEVEDEEDLALLEARDLLFARLLQYRAYKEVAGLLADRMATANKSLPRTVGLEPQFAALLPEVLIGIGLEQFAILAAKTLAPKPVDEVSISHIHVQRVSVREQAAIIVERLRRQGTSTFRALIADCDSTLVVVGRFLAL
;
A
#
# COMPACT_ATOMS: atom_id res chain seq x y z
N MET A 1 15.02 -68.41 39.42
CA MET A 1 14.50 -68.33 38.04
C MET A 1 14.57 -66.88 37.62
N THR A 2 15.48 -66.63 36.67
CA THR A 2 15.54 -65.53 35.69
C THR A 2 15.64 -64.08 36.19
N ALA A 3 16.89 -63.57 36.13
CA ALA A 3 17.33 -62.18 36.10
C ALA A 3 16.94 -61.48 34.75
N PRO A 4 17.50 -60.32 34.31
CA PRO A 4 18.32 -59.31 35.01
C PRO A 4 17.99 -57.82 34.66
N ALA A 5 18.61 -56.93 35.44
CA ALA A 5 19.41 -55.72 35.11
C ALA A 5 19.04 -54.74 33.98
N GLY A 6 19.34 -53.46 34.22
CA GLY A 6 19.76 -52.53 33.16
C GLY A 6 19.67 -51.04 33.50
N THR A 7 20.76 -50.48 34.02
CA THR A 7 21.04 -49.03 34.07
C THR A 7 21.46 -48.53 32.67
N ALA A 8 20.93 -47.40 32.20
CA ALA A 8 21.50 -46.51 31.16
C ALA A 8 20.57 -45.27 31.02
N GLU A 9 21.01 -44.03 31.26
CA GLU A 9 21.84 -43.17 30.40
C GLU A 9 21.01 -42.34 29.40
N GLN A 10 21.45 -41.10 29.21
CA GLN A 10 20.77 -39.93 28.63
C GLN A 10 20.32 -40.11 27.18
N ALA A 11 19.23 -39.44 26.79
CA ALA A 11 19.02 -39.00 25.40
C ALA A 11 18.22 -37.69 25.33
N VAL A 12 18.93 -36.63 24.96
CA VAL A 12 18.41 -35.35 24.49
C VAL A 12 17.81 -35.56 23.11
N ALA A 13 16.55 -35.18 22.90
CA ALA A 13 15.94 -35.10 21.57
C ALA A 13 15.21 -33.77 21.43
N ALA A 14 15.84 -32.88 20.69
CA ALA A 14 15.28 -31.62 20.23
C ALA A 14 14.08 -31.89 19.29
N THR A 15 12.96 -31.24 19.57
CA THR A 15 11.87 -31.08 18.60
C THR A 15 11.70 -29.58 18.36
N ASN A 16 12.42 -29.09 17.35
CA ASN A 16 12.12 -27.82 16.69
C ASN A 16 10.75 -27.95 16.04
N GLY A 17 9.73 -27.42 16.70
CA GLY A 17 8.43 -27.18 16.08
C GLY A 17 8.53 -25.94 15.21
N GLU A 18 8.61 -26.13 13.90
CA GLU A 18 8.50 -25.10 12.88
C GLU A 18 7.24 -24.26 13.12
N ALA A 19 7.45 -23.03 13.59
CA ALA A 19 6.43 -22.00 13.58
C ALA A 19 6.13 -21.68 12.12
N ALA A 20 4.96 -22.13 11.64
CA ALA A 20 4.42 -21.75 10.35
C ALA A 20 4.34 -20.23 10.26
N THR A 21 5.25 -19.63 9.49
CA THR A 21 5.19 -18.23 9.09
C THR A 21 3.94 -18.05 8.22
N GLN A 22 2.88 -17.51 8.82
CA GLN A 22 1.76 -16.99 8.05
C GLN A 22 2.27 -15.83 7.17
N PRO A 23 1.82 -15.72 5.91
CA PRO A 23 2.20 -14.61 5.05
C PRO A 23 1.65 -13.34 5.68
N THR A 24 2.54 -12.47 6.13
CA THR A 24 2.20 -11.14 6.62
C THR A 24 1.57 -10.37 5.47
N VAL A 25 0.24 -10.32 5.45
CA VAL A 25 -0.53 -9.37 4.67
C VAL A 25 0.06 -8.00 4.97
N PHE A 26 0.61 -7.35 3.94
CA PHE A 26 1.28 -6.06 4.06
C PHE A 26 0.25 -5.05 4.58
N SER A 27 0.29 -4.82 5.89
CA SER A 27 -0.66 -4.00 6.62
C SER A 27 0.16 -2.91 7.27
N VAL A 28 0.30 -1.83 6.51
CA VAL A 28 1.06 -0.65 6.90
C VAL A 28 0.19 0.15 7.86
N HIS A 29 0.50 0.07 9.16
CA HIS A 29 -0.14 0.86 10.20
C HIS A 29 0.84 1.93 10.70
N VAL A 30 0.41 3.18 10.57
CA VAL A 30 1.21 4.37 10.86
C VAL A 30 0.88 4.81 12.28
N GLY A 31 1.23 3.99 13.28
CA GLY A 31 0.65 4.13 14.64
C GLY A 31 -0.82 3.70 14.66
N ASP A 32 -1.63 4.25 15.58
CA ASP A 32 -3.06 3.90 15.73
C ASP A 32 -3.99 4.44 14.61
N PHE A 33 -3.45 5.11 13.56
CA PHE A 33 -4.25 5.77 12.53
C PHE A 33 -3.85 5.35 11.11
N GLU A 34 -4.84 5.18 10.25
CA GLU A 34 -4.78 4.64 8.88
C GLU A 34 -4.60 5.75 7.81
N GLY A 35 -4.43 7.01 8.24
CA GLY A 35 -4.18 8.14 7.35
C GLY A 35 -4.42 9.53 7.99
N PRO A 36 -4.12 10.63 7.25
CA PRO A 36 -4.20 11.99 7.79
C PRO A 36 -5.64 12.40 8.13
N PHE A 37 -6.64 11.95 7.35
CA PHE A 37 -8.04 12.25 7.61
C PHE A 37 -8.57 11.57 8.86
N GLU A 38 -8.06 10.40 9.22
CA GLU A 38 -8.45 9.73 10.46
C GLU A 38 -7.88 10.43 11.69
N LEU A 39 -6.62 10.85 11.62
CA LEU A 39 -6.04 11.69 12.66
C LEU A 39 -6.84 13.00 12.81
N LEU A 40 -7.19 13.66 11.71
CA LEU A 40 -8.02 14.86 11.77
C LEU A 40 -9.39 14.60 12.41
N LEU A 41 -10.06 13.52 12.02
CA LEU A 41 -11.34 13.13 12.63
C LEU A 41 -11.21 12.85 14.13
N SER A 42 -10.13 12.18 14.57
CA SER A 42 -9.92 11.88 15.98
C SER A 42 -9.65 13.15 16.80
N LEU A 43 -8.84 14.07 16.28
CA LEU A 43 -8.59 15.38 16.89
C LEU A 43 -9.87 16.22 16.95
N ILE A 44 -10.65 16.29 15.86
CA ILE A 44 -11.92 17.03 15.82
C ILE A 44 -12.95 16.43 16.79
N SER A 45 -13.00 15.09 16.89
CA SER A 45 -13.91 14.40 17.82
C SER A 45 -13.54 14.69 19.28
N LYS A 46 -12.24 14.77 19.60
CA LYS A 46 -11.73 15.09 20.94
C LYS A 46 -12.13 16.49 21.40
N HIS A 47 -12.16 17.46 20.48
CA HIS A 47 -12.55 18.85 20.77
C HIS A 47 -14.07 19.09 20.70
N LYS A 48 -14.90 18.03 20.61
CA LYS A 48 -16.37 18.05 20.69
C LYS A 48 -17.02 19.20 19.92
N LEU A 49 -17.23 19.01 18.60
CA LEU A 49 -18.26 19.67 17.79
C LEU A 49 -18.35 21.21 17.83
N GLU A 50 -17.32 21.92 18.26
CA GLU A 50 -17.15 23.32 17.88
C GLU A 50 -16.59 23.32 16.45
N VAL A 51 -17.37 22.93 15.45
CA VAL A 51 -17.02 23.13 14.02
C VAL A 51 -17.19 24.62 13.68
N THR A 52 -16.63 25.48 14.53
CA THR A 52 -16.50 26.91 14.31
C THR A 52 -15.05 27.20 13.96
N GLU A 53 -14.84 28.37 13.39
CA GLU A 53 -13.57 28.91 12.95
C GLU A 53 -12.44 28.82 14.01
N LEU A 54 -12.82 28.78 15.30
CA LEU A 54 -11.94 28.69 16.46
C LEU A 54 -11.43 27.26 16.75
N ALA A 55 -11.93 26.20 16.10
CA ALA A 55 -11.38 24.85 16.28
C ALA A 55 -10.24 24.53 15.31
N LEU A 56 -10.23 25.14 14.12
CA LEU A 56 -9.28 24.76 13.07
C LEU A 56 -7.83 25.05 13.48
N HIS A 57 -7.55 26.21 14.10
CA HIS A 57 -6.19 26.55 14.52
C HIS A 57 -5.64 25.59 15.59
N ARG A 58 -6.47 25.17 16.56
CA ARG A 58 -6.08 24.20 17.60
C ARG A 58 -5.83 22.82 17.02
N VAL A 59 -6.71 22.38 16.11
CA VAL A 59 -6.55 21.10 15.41
C VAL A 59 -5.31 21.12 14.54
N THR A 60 -5.01 22.21 13.85
CA THR A 60 -3.76 22.38 13.08
C THR A 60 -2.54 22.25 13.99
N ASP A 61 -2.52 22.91 15.15
CA ASP A 61 -1.39 22.81 16.09
C ASP A 61 -1.19 21.39 16.63
N GLU A 62 -2.27 20.69 16.98
CA GLU A 62 -2.21 19.30 17.42
C GLU A 62 -1.78 18.34 16.29
N PHE A 63 -2.24 18.59 15.06
CA PHE A 63 -1.86 17.81 13.88
C PHE A 63 -0.37 17.95 13.57
N ILE A 64 0.15 19.19 13.54
CA ILE A 64 1.58 19.46 13.35
C ILE A 64 2.41 18.91 14.52
N GLY A 65 1.88 19.03 15.75
CA GLY A 65 2.49 18.44 16.95
C GLY A 65 2.64 16.92 16.83
N TYR A 66 1.60 16.23 16.38
CA TYR A 66 1.62 14.78 16.14
C TYR A 66 2.67 14.41 15.09
N ILE A 67 2.70 15.13 13.96
CA ILE A 67 3.68 14.86 12.90
C ILE A 67 5.11 15.02 13.41
N ARG A 68 5.38 16.12 14.13
CA ARG A 68 6.70 16.43 14.67
C ARG A 68 7.13 15.42 15.74
N ALA A 69 6.21 14.97 16.60
CA ALA A 69 6.50 13.99 17.65
C ALA A 69 6.93 12.63 17.09
N LYS A 70 6.44 12.28 15.89
CA LYS A 70 6.75 11.01 15.22
C LYS A 70 8.12 11.00 14.53
N GLY A 71 8.74 12.16 14.31
CA GLY A 71 10.15 12.29 13.94
C GLY A 71 10.51 11.70 12.56
N VAL A 72 11.66 11.02 12.47
CA VAL A 72 12.22 10.43 11.22
C VAL A 72 11.66 9.03 10.94
N ALA A 73 10.78 8.50 11.80
CA ALA A 73 10.27 7.13 11.73
C ALA A 73 9.09 6.97 10.75
N TRP A 74 8.94 7.87 9.78
CA TRP A 74 7.88 7.80 8.78
C TRP A 74 8.31 6.94 7.60
N ASP A 75 7.39 6.11 7.09
CA ASP A 75 7.52 5.62 5.74
C ASP A 75 7.34 6.81 4.76
N LEU A 76 8.10 6.80 3.66
CA LEU A 76 8.16 7.92 2.72
C LEU A 76 6.79 8.15 2.05
N ASP A 77 6.09 7.06 1.73
CA ASP A 77 4.77 7.09 1.11
C ASP A 77 3.72 7.69 2.06
N GLU A 78 3.76 7.33 3.33
CA GLU A 78 2.88 7.87 4.37
C GLU A 78 3.15 9.35 4.63
N ALA A 79 4.44 9.73 4.68
CA ALA A 79 4.85 11.11 4.93
C ALA A 79 4.28 12.06 3.89
N SER A 80 4.23 11.65 2.62
CA SER A 80 3.73 12.49 1.52
C SER A 80 2.28 12.95 1.77
N GLY A 81 1.39 12.05 2.16
CA GLY A 81 -0.03 12.36 2.39
C GLY A 81 -0.24 13.29 3.59
N PHE A 82 0.48 13.05 4.67
CA PHE A 82 0.40 13.91 5.87
C PHE A 82 1.01 15.29 5.64
N LEU A 83 2.10 15.39 4.87
CA LEU A 83 2.74 16.66 4.56
C LEU A 83 1.87 17.56 3.67
N VAL A 84 1.17 17.00 2.69
CA VAL A 84 0.23 17.77 1.85
C VAL A 84 -0.90 18.36 2.69
N VAL A 85 -1.48 17.56 3.60
CA VAL A 85 -2.54 18.02 4.50
C VAL A 85 -1.99 19.03 5.51
N ALA A 86 -0.79 18.80 6.05
CA ALA A 86 -0.11 19.72 6.96
C ALA A 86 0.13 21.09 6.31
N ALA A 87 0.64 21.12 5.07
CA ALA A 87 0.85 22.34 4.31
C ALA A 87 -0.46 23.10 4.11
N THR A 88 -1.51 22.40 3.67
CA THR A 88 -2.85 22.99 3.48
C THR A 88 -3.40 23.60 4.78
N LEU A 89 -3.24 22.91 5.91
CA LEU A 89 -3.70 23.42 7.22
C LEU A 89 -2.87 24.60 7.73
N LEU A 90 -1.57 24.64 7.44
CA LEU A 90 -0.70 25.76 7.75
C LEU A 90 -1.03 26.99 6.91
N ASP A 91 -1.28 26.80 5.61
CA ASP A 91 -1.68 27.89 4.70
C ASP A 91 -3.01 28.50 5.16
N LEU A 92 -3.99 27.65 5.49
CA LEU A 92 -5.28 28.08 6.06
C LEU A 92 -5.12 28.80 7.42
N LYS A 93 -4.14 28.40 8.23
CA LYS A 93 -3.86 29.07 9.52
C LYS A 93 -3.16 30.42 9.30
N ALA A 94 -2.22 30.50 8.35
CA ALA A 94 -1.48 31.71 8.04
C ALA A 94 -2.41 32.79 7.47
N ALA A 95 -3.21 32.46 6.45
CA ALA A 95 -4.17 33.36 5.83
C ALA A 95 -5.13 34.00 6.83
N ARG A 96 -5.49 33.27 7.89
CA ARG A 96 -6.46 33.70 8.90
C ARG A 96 -5.87 34.52 10.04
N LEU A 97 -4.58 34.35 10.33
CA LEU A 97 -3.88 35.10 11.38
C LEU A 97 -3.32 36.43 10.87
N LEU A 98 -3.15 36.57 9.56
CA LEU A 98 -2.89 37.86 8.96
C LEU A 98 -4.19 38.69 9.03
N PRO A 99 -4.13 39.97 9.42
CA PRO A 99 -5.26 40.87 9.34
C PRO A 99 -5.61 41.08 7.87
N SER A 100 -6.50 40.25 7.34
CA SER A 100 -7.12 40.45 6.04
C SER A 100 -8.05 41.65 6.18
N GLY A 101 -7.77 42.71 5.41
CA GLY A 101 -8.84 43.58 4.93
C GLY A 101 -9.85 42.76 4.14
N GLU A 102 -10.92 43.40 3.68
CA GLU A 102 -12.00 42.76 2.91
C GLU A 102 -11.45 41.78 1.84
N VAL A 103 -12.20 40.69 1.57
CA VAL A 103 -11.85 39.69 0.56
C VAL A 103 -11.76 40.38 -0.81
N GLU A 104 -10.57 40.83 -1.20
CA GLU A 104 -10.36 41.65 -2.39
C GLU A 104 -9.66 40.88 -3.52
N ASP A 105 -8.93 39.79 -3.21
CA ASP A 105 -8.06 39.08 -4.16
C ASP A 105 -8.50 37.63 -4.47
N GLU A 106 -8.16 37.15 -5.67
CA GLU A 106 -8.43 35.78 -6.16
C GLU A 106 -7.80 34.68 -5.28
N GLU A 107 -6.66 34.98 -4.65
CA GLU A 107 -5.95 34.04 -3.77
C GLU A 107 -6.73 33.74 -2.48
N ASP A 108 -7.42 34.74 -1.92
CA ASP A 108 -8.26 34.56 -0.73
C ASP A 108 -9.51 33.71 -1.03
N LEU A 109 -10.08 33.87 -2.24
CA LEU A 109 -11.18 33.02 -2.70
C LEU A 109 -10.74 31.56 -2.87
N ALA A 110 -9.58 31.32 -3.49
CA ALA A 110 -9.02 29.98 -3.66
C ALA A 110 -8.72 29.29 -2.31
N LEU A 111 -8.29 30.05 -1.30
CA LEU A 111 -8.05 29.54 0.05
C LEU A 111 -9.36 29.14 0.76
N LEU A 112 -10.43 29.92 0.59
CA LEU A 112 -11.77 29.58 1.08
C LEU A 112 -12.32 28.31 0.41
N GLU A 113 -12.13 28.16 -0.89
CA GLU A 113 -12.51 26.94 -1.62
C GLU A 113 -11.69 25.72 -1.17
N ALA A 114 -10.39 25.87 -0.94
CA ALA A 114 -9.52 24.80 -0.45
C ALA A 114 -9.95 24.32 0.94
N ARG A 115 -10.37 25.24 1.81
CA ARG A 115 -10.97 24.93 3.13
C ARG A 115 -12.22 24.06 2.96
N ASP A 116 -13.15 24.50 2.13
CA ASP A 116 -14.44 23.82 1.96
C ASP A 116 -14.26 22.44 1.31
N LEU A 117 -13.33 22.31 0.37
CA LEU A 117 -12.93 21.03 -0.21
C LEU A 117 -12.34 20.09 0.84
N LEU A 118 -11.49 20.58 1.73
CA LEU A 118 -10.90 19.78 2.82
C LEU A 118 -11.99 19.26 3.76
N PHE A 119 -12.95 20.12 4.14
CA PHE A 119 -14.09 19.70 4.97
C PHE A 119 -14.99 18.69 4.26
N ALA A 120 -15.26 18.89 2.96
CA ALA A 120 -16.05 17.95 2.17
C ALA A 120 -15.39 16.55 2.14
N ARG A 121 -14.07 16.49 1.91
CA ARG A 121 -13.30 15.24 1.94
C ARG A 121 -13.29 14.58 3.32
N LEU A 122 -13.20 15.38 4.39
CA LEU A 122 -13.27 14.87 5.76
C LEU A 122 -14.63 14.23 6.07
N LEU A 123 -15.71 14.88 5.65
CA LEU A 123 -17.07 14.36 5.82
C LEU A 123 -17.29 13.08 5.01
N GLN A 124 -16.78 13.06 3.78
CA GLN A 124 -16.80 11.88 2.91
C GLN A 124 -16.03 10.72 3.54
N TYR A 125 -14.82 10.95 4.06
CA TYR A 125 -14.04 9.93 4.75
C TYR A 125 -14.77 9.37 5.96
N ARG A 126 -15.40 10.24 6.77
CA ARG A 126 -16.25 9.81 7.90
C ARG A 126 -17.38 8.89 7.44
N ALA A 127 -18.12 9.28 6.41
CA ALA A 127 -19.22 8.48 5.88
C ALA A 127 -18.73 7.10 5.42
N TYR A 128 -17.58 7.03 4.74
CA TYR A 128 -17.00 5.75 4.34
C TYR A 128 -16.53 4.91 5.53
N LYS A 129 -15.93 5.52 6.56
CA LYS A 129 -15.52 4.78 7.78
C LYS A 129 -16.74 4.17 8.49
N GLU A 130 -17.86 4.90 8.57
CA GLU A 130 -19.11 4.41 9.13
C GLU A 130 -19.70 3.24 8.31
N VAL A 131 -19.74 3.38 6.98
CA VAL A 131 -20.21 2.31 6.07
C VAL A 131 -19.29 1.09 6.13
N ALA A 132 -17.97 1.28 6.20
CA ALA A 132 -17.01 0.19 6.34
C ALA A 132 -17.23 -0.62 7.63
N GLY A 133 -17.53 0.06 8.75
CA GLY A 133 -17.92 -0.60 10.00
C GLY A 133 -19.18 -1.44 9.86
N LEU A 134 -20.23 -0.89 9.25
CA LEU A 134 -21.48 -1.62 8.97
C LEU A 134 -21.24 -2.87 8.10
N LEU A 135 -20.36 -2.74 7.09
CA LEU A 135 -19.98 -3.86 6.21
C LEU A 135 -19.21 -4.92 6.98
N ALA A 136 -18.26 -4.53 7.83
CA ALA A 136 -17.51 -5.45 8.66
C ALA A 136 -18.44 -6.27 9.59
N ASP A 137 -19.40 -5.62 10.23
CA ASP A 137 -20.40 -6.28 11.08
C ASP A 137 -21.27 -7.27 10.31
N ARG A 138 -21.72 -6.88 9.11
CA ARG A 138 -22.49 -7.75 8.22
C ARG A 138 -21.67 -8.94 7.74
N MET A 139 -20.41 -8.74 7.37
CA MET A 139 -19.51 -9.81 6.97
C MET A 139 -19.24 -10.76 8.14
N ALA A 140 -19.01 -10.25 9.34
CA ALA A 140 -18.82 -11.07 10.54
C ALA A 140 -20.05 -11.92 10.86
N THR A 141 -21.25 -11.39 10.61
CA THR A 141 -22.51 -12.13 10.76
C THR A 141 -22.70 -13.17 9.65
N ALA A 142 -22.45 -12.80 8.40
CA ALA A 142 -22.57 -13.68 7.24
C ALA A 142 -21.56 -14.84 7.29
N ASN A 143 -20.36 -14.61 7.83
CA ASN A 143 -19.33 -15.65 7.99
C ASN A 143 -19.76 -16.76 8.97
N LYS A 144 -20.76 -16.51 9.83
CA LYS A 144 -21.36 -17.54 10.70
C LYS A 144 -22.45 -18.35 9.99
N SER A 145 -22.83 -17.96 8.77
CA SER A 145 -23.85 -18.63 7.97
C SER A 145 -23.17 -19.47 6.90
N LEU A 146 -23.43 -20.78 6.91
CA LEU A 146 -22.96 -21.70 5.88
C LEU A 146 -24.11 -21.97 4.90
N PRO A 147 -23.87 -21.91 3.58
CA PRO A 147 -24.88 -22.29 2.62
C PRO A 147 -25.20 -23.77 2.78
N ARG A 148 -26.49 -24.11 2.77
CA ARG A 148 -26.91 -25.51 2.75
C ARG A 148 -26.65 -26.08 1.35
N THR A 149 -25.57 -26.83 1.21
CA THR A 149 -25.23 -27.51 -0.05
C THR A 149 -25.96 -28.85 -0.11
N VAL A 150 -27.27 -28.81 -0.37
CA VAL A 150 -28.07 -30.01 -0.66
C VAL A 150 -28.52 -29.98 -2.10
N GLY A 151 -28.58 -31.16 -2.73
CA GLY A 151 -29.22 -31.31 -4.03
C GLY A 151 -30.70 -30.94 -3.96
N LEU A 152 -31.28 -30.62 -5.12
CA LEU A 152 -32.71 -30.37 -5.26
C LEU A 152 -33.50 -31.62 -4.82
N GLU A 153 -34.63 -31.44 -4.15
CA GLU A 153 -35.52 -32.57 -3.83
C GLU A 153 -36.01 -33.23 -5.13
N PRO A 154 -36.27 -34.55 -5.15
CA PRO A 154 -36.61 -35.29 -6.36
C PRO A 154 -37.80 -34.68 -7.14
N GLN A 155 -38.79 -34.16 -6.42
CA GLN A 155 -39.96 -33.49 -6.97
C GLN A 155 -39.64 -32.22 -7.76
N PHE A 156 -38.58 -31.49 -7.39
CA PHE A 156 -38.12 -30.29 -8.10
C PHE A 156 -37.09 -30.64 -9.17
N ALA A 157 -36.28 -31.68 -8.96
CA ALA A 157 -35.34 -32.16 -9.97
C ALA A 157 -36.06 -32.64 -11.24
N ALA A 158 -37.25 -33.23 -11.10
CA ALA A 158 -38.09 -33.68 -12.22
C ALA A 158 -38.73 -32.54 -13.04
N LEU A 159 -38.74 -31.30 -12.50
CA LEU A 159 -39.27 -30.12 -13.19
C LEU A 159 -38.19 -29.36 -13.98
N LEU A 160 -36.92 -29.75 -13.82
CA LEU A 160 -35.84 -29.13 -14.58
C LEU A 160 -36.00 -29.48 -16.06
N PRO A 161 -35.79 -28.51 -16.96
CA PRO A 161 -35.74 -28.82 -18.40
C PRO A 161 -34.61 -29.80 -18.67
N GLU A 162 -34.74 -30.61 -19.72
CA GLU A 162 -33.66 -31.47 -20.16
C GLU A 162 -32.39 -30.63 -20.39
N VAL A 163 -31.31 -31.01 -19.71
CA VAL A 163 -30.03 -30.32 -19.82
C VAL A 163 -29.45 -30.67 -21.18
N LEU A 164 -29.71 -29.80 -22.16
CA LEU A 164 -29.05 -29.86 -23.46
C LEU A 164 -27.64 -29.31 -23.31
N ILE A 165 -26.69 -30.20 -23.05
CA ILE A 165 -25.27 -29.89 -23.08
C ILE A 165 -24.89 -29.63 -24.54
N GLY A 166 -24.94 -28.38 -24.98
CA GLY A 166 -24.67 -27.95 -26.35
C GLY A 166 -23.19 -27.99 -26.77
N ILE A 167 -22.38 -28.80 -26.09
CA ILE A 167 -20.94 -28.93 -26.36
C ILE A 167 -20.60 -30.35 -26.81
N GLY A 168 -19.75 -30.43 -27.83
CA GLY A 168 -19.20 -31.70 -28.31
C GLY A 168 -18.12 -32.26 -27.36
N LEU A 169 -17.73 -33.52 -27.59
CA LEU A 169 -16.70 -34.21 -26.78
C LEU A 169 -15.37 -33.43 -26.70
N GLU A 170 -14.97 -32.79 -27.79
CA GLU A 170 -13.72 -32.01 -27.86
C GLU A 170 -13.79 -30.75 -26.98
N GLN A 171 -14.90 -30.03 -27.03
CA GLN A 171 -15.13 -28.83 -26.20
C GLN A 171 -15.26 -29.20 -24.72
N PHE A 172 -15.87 -30.34 -24.43
CA PHE A 172 -15.92 -30.89 -23.07
C PHE A 172 -14.53 -31.23 -22.54
N ALA A 173 -13.68 -31.86 -23.35
CA ALA A 173 -12.30 -32.16 -22.98
C ALA A 173 -11.46 -30.89 -22.72
N ILE A 174 -11.64 -29.85 -23.53
CA ILE A 174 -10.98 -28.54 -23.32
C ILE A 174 -11.45 -27.90 -22.00
N LEU A 175 -12.75 -27.93 -21.72
CA LEU A 175 -13.30 -27.38 -20.49
C LEU A 175 -12.79 -28.14 -19.25
N ALA A 176 -12.78 -29.47 -19.32
CA ALA A 176 -12.24 -30.32 -18.26
C ALA A 176 -10.75 -30.06 -18.03
N ALA A 177 -9.95 -29.95 -19.11
CA ALA A 177 -8.53 -29.63 -19.01
C ALA A 177 -8.30 -28.26 -18.33
N LYS A 178 -9.17 -27.27 -18.60
CA LYS A 178 -9.09 -25.94 -17.97
C LYS A 178 -9.48 -25.95 -16.49
N THR A 179 -10.47 -26.74 -16.08
CA THR A 179 -10.93 -26.80 -14.68
C THR A 179 -10.06 -27.70 -13.80
N LEU A 180 -9.50 -28.77 -14.37
CA LEU A 180 -8.59 -29.69 -13.69
C LEU A 180 -7.13 -29.22 -13.76
N ALA A 181 -6.82 -28.18 -14.54
CA ALA A 181 -5.49 -27.59 -14.56
C ALA A 181 -5.11 -27.12 -13.14
N PRO A 182 -3.89 -27.43 -12.67
CA PRO A 182 -3.42 -26.92 -11.39
C PRO A 182 -3.49 -25.40 -11.40
N LYS A 183 -4.00 -24.81 -10.31
CA LYS A 183 -4.06 -23.36 -10.16
C LYS A 183 -2.63 -22.82 -10.37
N PRO A 184 -2.42 -21.85 -11.29
CA PRO A 184 -1.10 -21.25 -11.46
C PRO A 184 -0.65 -20.69 -10.11
N VAL A 185 0.64 -20.86 -9.80
CA VAL A 185 1.21 -20.32 -8.57
C VAL A 185 1.05 -18.80 -8.62
N ASP A 186 0.46 -18.23 -7.57
CA ASP A 186 0.27 -16.79 -7.44
C ASP A 186 1.66 -16.13 -7.29
N GLU A 187 2.29 -15.78 -8.42
CA GLU A 187 3.56 -15.07 -8.43
C GLU A 187 3.33 -13.57 -8.26
N VAL A 188 3.95 -12.99 -7.22
CA VAL A 188 3.97 -11.53 -7.04
C VAL A 188 4.89 -10.95 -8.13
N SER A 189 4.31 -10.28 -9.12
CA SER A 189 5.06 -9.75 -10.25
C SER A 189 6.01 -8.64 -9.80
N ILE A 190 7.32 -8.88 -9.77
CA ILE A 190 8.34 -7.83 -9.50
C ILE A 190 8.55 -6.87 -10.69
N SER A 191 7.74 -6.98 -11.75
CA SER A 191 7.85 -6.22 -13.00
C SER A 191 7.72 -4.70 -12.82
N HIS A 192 7.07 -4.25 -11.74
CA HIS A 192 6.93 -2.84 -11.38
C HIS A 192 8.10 -2.29 -10.54
N ILE A 193 9.05 -3.14 -10.12
CA ILE A 193 10.26 -2.66 -9.44
C ILE A 193 11.20 -2.07 -10.51
N HIS A 194 11.16 -0.76 -10.62
CA HIS A 194 12.00 0.01 -11.54
C HIS A 194 13.43 0.09 -10.99
N VAL A 195 14.19 -1.01 -11.02
CA VAL A 195 15.61 -1.00 -10.64
C VAL A 195 16.36 -0.14 -11.65
N GLN A 196 16.89 1.00 -11.20
CA GLN A 196 17.71 1.89 -12.03
C GLN A 196 19.03 1.17 -12.33
N ARG A 197 19.07 0.44 -13.47
CA ARG A 197 20.16 -0.52 -13.78
C ARG A 197 21.53 0.13 -13.99
N VAL A 198 21.60 1.46 -14.16
CA VAL A 198 22.84 2.19 -14.45
C VAL A 198 22.81 3.59 -13.81
N SER A 199 23.82 3.91 -13.00
CA SER A 199 24.04 5.25 -12.43
C SER A 199 24.93 6.10 -13.34
N VAL A 200 24.46 7.28 -13.74
CA VAL A 200 25.23 8.23 -14.57
C VAL A 200 26.49 8.70 -13.82
N ARG A 201 26.40 8.89 -12.49
CA ARG A 201 27.54 9.34 -11.66
C ARG A 201 28.68 8.32 -11.67
N GLU A 202 28.35 7.03 -11.61
CA GLU A 202 29.33 5.95 -11.64
C GLU A 202 30.02 5.87 -13.01
N GLN A 203 29.24 5.98 -14.09
CA GLN A 203 29.79 5.99 -15.45
C GLN A 203 30.66 7.23 -15.72
N ALA A 204 30.30 8.39 -15.18
CA ALA A 204 31.13 9.60 -15.25
C ALA A 204 32.49 9.41 -14.58
N ALA A 205 32.53 8.75 -13.41
CA ALA A 205 33.79 8.48 -12.71
C ALA A 205 34.73 7.59 -13.56
N ILE A 206 34.18 6.56 -14.22
CA ILE A 206 34.93 5.66 -15.11
C ILE A 206 35.49 6.43 -16.33
N ILE A 207 34.69 7.32 -16.93
CA ILE A 207 35.12 8.14 -18.08
C ILE A 207 36.24 9.10 -17.69
N VAL A 208 36.08 9.79 -16.54
CA VAL A 208 37.09 10.73 -16.02
C VAL A 208 38.41 10.02 -15.75
N GLU A 209 38.38 8.82 -15.16
CA GLU A 209 39.60 8.05 -14.91
C GLU A 209 40.32 7.67 -16.21
N ARG A 210 39.58 7.24 -17.24
CA ARG A 210 40.15 6.89 -18.55
C ARG A 210 40.74 8.09 -19.28
N LEU A 211 40.02 9.21 -19.28
CA LEU A 211 40.51 10.45 -19.90
C LEU A 211 41.76 10.98 -19.19
N ARG A 212 41.87 10.84 -17.86
CA ARG A 212 43.10 11.20 -17.14
C ARG A 212 44.31 10.37 -17.55
N ARG A 213 44.12 9.09 -17.92
CA ARG A 213 45.23 8.21 -18.34
C ARG A 213 45.62 8.40 -19.81
N GLN A 214 44.65 8.65 -20.70
CA GLN A 214 44.87 8.69 -22.14
C GLN A 214 44.91 10.12 -22.73
N GLY A 215 44.48 11.13 -21.96
CA GLY A 215 44.43 12.54 -22.37
C GLY A 215 43.26 12.81 -23.33
N THR A 216 43.27 12.20 -24.51
CA THR A 216 42.21 12.30 -25.51
C THR A 216 41.76 10.92 -25.97
N SER A 217 40.45 10.73 -26.15
CA SER A 217 39.88 9.48 -26.63
C SER A 217 38.64 9.75 -27.48
N THR A 218 38.29 8.81 -28.35
CA THR A 218 37.06 8.90 -29.14
C THR A 218 35.91 8.28 -28.39
N PHE A 219 34.69 8.77 -28.60
CA PHE A 219 33.49 8.19 -27.96
C PHE A 219 33.36 6.68 -28.20
N ARG A 220 33.72 6.22 -29.41
CA ARG A 220 33.71 4.79 -29.77
C ARG A 220 34.65 3.96 -28.89
N ALA A 221 35.80 4.49 -28.52
CA ALA A 221 36.73 3.82 -27.60
C ALA A 221 36.22 3.85 -26.15
N LEU A 222 35.49 4.90 -25.76
CA LEU A 222 34.90 5.05 -24.43
C LEU A 222 33.68 4.15 -24.19
N ILE A 223 33.10 3.52 -25.23
CA ILE A 223 31.94 2.63 -25.11
C ILE A 223 32.23 1.16 -25.49
N ALA A 224 33.49 0.84 -25.81
CA ALA A 224 33.87 -0.47 -26.35
C ALA A 224 33.66 -1.64 -25.36
N ASP A 225 33.59 -1.35 -24.07
CA ASP A 225 33.39 -2.29 -22.95
C ASP A 225 31.96 -2.25 -22.37
N CYS A 226 31.00 -1.62 -23.06
CA CYS A 226 29.62 -1.56 -22.58
C CYS A 226 28.82 -2.80 -23.02
N ASP A 227 28.32 -3.57 -22.05
CA ASP A 227 27.52 -4.79 -22.31
C ASP A 227 26.05 -4.51 -22.66
N SER A 228 25.56 -3.28 -22.47
CA SER A 228 24.17 -2.92 -22.78
C SER A 228 24.00 -1.48 -23.24
N THR A 229 22.93 -1.23 -24.01
CA THR A 229 22.57 0.09 -24.53
C THR A 229 22.35 1.11 -23.40
N LEU A 230 21.87 0.68 -22.23
CA LEU A 230 21.68 1.56 -21.08
C LEU A 230 23.00 2.10 -20.53
N VAL A 231 24.06 1.30 -20.55
CA VAL A 231 25.40 1.74 -20.13
C VAL A 231 25.99 2.72 -21.16
N VAL A 232 25.74 2.49 -22.46
CA VAL A 232 26.13 3.42 -23.53
C VAL A 232 25.44 4.78 -23.36
N VAL A 233 24.13 4.79 -23.10
CA VAL A 233 23.37 6.03 -22.84
C VAL A 233 23.84 6.70 -21.55
N GLY A 234 24.10 5.93 -20.49
CA GLY A 234 24.65 6.45 -19.24
C GLY A 234 26.02 7.12 -19.42
N ARG A 235 26.89 6.57 -20.28
CA ARG A 235 28.19 7.16 -20.63
C ARG A 235 28.07 8.38 -21.55
N PHE A 236 27.11 8.38 -22.46
CA PHE A 236 26.81 9.54 -23.31
C PHE A 236 26.35 10.74 -22.48
N LEU A 237 25.45 10.52 -21.51
CA LEU A 237 24.96 11.57 -20.61
C LEU A 237 26.01 12.07 -19.61
N ALA A 238 27.10 11.33 -19.45
CA ALA A 238 28.18 11.66 -18.52
C ALA A 238 29.34 12.46 -19.16
N LEU A 239 29.35 12.60 -20.50
CA LEU A 239 30.29 13.43 -21.28
C LEU A 239 29.78 14.86 -21.40
#